data_AF-F9X631-F1
#
_entry.id   AF-F9X631-F1
#
_cell.length_a   1.000
_cell.length_b   1.000
_cell.length_c   1.000
_cell.angle_alpha   90.00
_cell.angle_beta   90.00
_cell.angle_gamma   90.00
#
_symmetry.space_group_name_H-M   'P 1'
#
loop_
_entity.id
_entity.type
_entity.pdbx_description
1 polymer ?
#
loop_
_entity_poly.entity_id
_entity_poly.type
_entity_poly.pdbx_seq_one_letter_code
_entity_poly.pdbx_strand_id
1 'polypeptide(L)'
;MNFLDEDFWLKITQVQHNVPHVVGREVENLPDLISARSWLDDCLDNHDTCSAEGESSKELPTRLLEITSDEGGNVVDVKLVYSATLPSCTRYAALSHCWGKELPAILTRKENIDQHLKSIDFRTLARNFQDALTTASGLGLRHLWIDSLCIIQQDKEDWEKECVKMASIFQNAIVTIAAAGAPDAHTGFLNTRSIQSGESCTFNLSGEDGQPNLIRARRDKSRKAFLTTEFPPILATRGWVHQERILAPRTLSFGSKQMYFECLTSQRFEEIHVPLGPRFLVSIARSQDLKEYNRFYDLVRDYSRRRLTYEDDRLPAISGLASRFETYTKDEYLAGL
;
A
#
# COMPACT_ATOMS: atom_id res chain seq x y z
N MET A 1 -4.11 33.01 39.54
CA MET A 1 -5.33 32.38 39.01
C MET A 1 -5.40 32.83 37.55
N ASN A 2 -4.69 32.11 36.68
CA ASN A 2 -4.43 32.55 35.30
C ASN A 2 -5.56 32.04 34.41
N PHE A 3 -6.23 32.98 33.75
CA PHE A 3 -7.24 32.72 32.75
C PHE A 3 -6.59 32.19 31.47
N LEU A 4 -7.22 31.14 30.93
CA LEU A 4 -6.99 30.57 29.62
C LEU A 4 -7.45 31.59 28.56
N ASP A 5 -6.53 32.02 27.71
CA ASP A 5 -6.88 32.77 26.51
C ASP A 5 -5.82 32.50 25.42
N GLU A 6 -6.11 31.56 24.52
CA GLU A 6 -5.47 31.46 23.21
C GLU A 6 -6.56 31.23 22.17
N ASP A 7 -7.19 32.33 21.77
CA ASP A 7 -8.05 32.40 20.59
C ASP A 7 -7.27 32.00 19.33
N PHE A 8 -7.57 30.82 18.80
CA PHE A 8 -7.10 30.37 17.49
C PHE A 8 -7.90 31.04 16.37
N TRP A 9 -7.41 32.18 15.86
CA TRP A 9 -7.94 32.79 14.65
C TRP A 9 -7.37 32.13 13.39
N LEU A 10 -8.20 31.42 12.63
CA LEU A 10 -7.87 30.91 11.29
C LEU A 10 -7.96 32.08 10.30
N LYS A 11 -6.84 32.78 10.07
CA LYS A 11 -6.77 33.86 9.09
C LYS A 11 -6.70 33.26 7.68
N ILE A 12 -7.85 33.11 7.03
CA ILE A 12 -7.92 32.87 5.57
C ILE A 12 -7.47 34.17 4.91
N THR A 13 -6.17 34.30 4.71
CA THR A 13 -5.59 35.43 3.97
C THR A 13 -5.89 35.22 2.50
N GLN A 14 -6.54 36.21 1.89
CA GLN A 14 -6.74 36.45 0.45
C GLN A 14 -6.51 35.24 -0.46
N VAL A 15 -7.60 34.80 -1.10
CA VAL A 15 -7.59 33.92 -2.26
C VAL A 15 -6.60 34.48 -3.29
N GLN A 16 -5.39 33.94 -3.32
CA GLN A 16 -4.57 34.04 -4.52
C GLN A 16 -5.37 33.34 -5.61
N HIS A 17 -5.74 34.06 -6.67
CA HIS A 17 -6.62 33.64 -7.77
C HIS A 17 -6.15 32.39 -8.56
N ASN A 18 -5.14 31.67 -8.09
CA ASN A 18 -4.57 30.49 -8.74
C ASN A 18 -4.24 29.34 -7.75
N VAL A 19 -4.77 29.34 -6.53
CA VAL A 19 -4.62 28.16 -5.65
C VAL A 19 -5.77 27.20 -5.96
N PRO A 20 -5.51 25.98 -6.48
CA PRO A 20 -6.58 25.00 -6.71
C PRO A 20 -7.30 24.74 -5.39
N HIS A 21 -8.61 24.99 -5.34
CA HIS A 21 -9.42 24.68 -4.17
C HIS A 21 -9.37 23.17 -3.93
N VAL A 22 -9.01 22.77 -2.71
CA VAL A 22 -9.06 21.37 -2.28
C VAL A 22 -10.54 21.02 -2.04
N VAL A 23 -11.18 20.44 -3.03
CA VAL A 23 -12.55 19.93 -2.90
C VAL A 23 -12.49 18.58 -2.20
N GLY A 24 -13.16 18.46 -1.05
CA GLY A 24 -13.32 17.18 -0.35
C GLY A 24 -14.61 16.47 -0.73
N ARG A 25 -14.73 15.20 -0.34
CA ARG A 25 -16.02 14.48 -0.32
C ARG A 25 -16.21 13.77 1.00
N GLU A 26 -17.45 13.43 1.33
CA GLU A 26 -17.71 12.53 2.45
C GLU A 26 -17.17 11.13 2.14
N VAL A 27 -16.50 10.53 3.12
CA VAL A 27 -16.02 9.16 3.01
C VAL A 27 -17.15 8.24 3.43
N GLU A 28 -17.55 7.35 2.53
CA GLU A 28 -18.57 6.35 2.81
C GLU A 28 -18.05 5.29 3.79
N ASN A 29 -18.93 4.58 4.49
CA ASN A 29 -18.46 3.58 5.46
C ASN A 29 -17.80 2.35 4.79
N LEU A 30 -18.13 2.07 3.52
CA LEU A 30 -17.52 0.99 2.75
C LEU A 30 -16.44 1.52 1.80
N PRO A 31 -15.32 0.80 1.63
CA PRO A 31 -14.31 1.17 0.63
C PRO A 31 -14.86 1.17 -0.80
N ASP A 32 -14.63 2.27 -1.54
CA ASP A 32 -15.05 2.45 -2.93
C ASP A 32 -14.02 1.93 -3.96
N LEU A 33 -14.18 0.67 -4.36
CA LEU A 33 -13.29 0.05 -5.35
C LEU A 33 -13.37 0.71 -6.75
N ILE A 34 -14.44 1.42 -7.08
CA ILE A 34 -14.56 2.16 -8.35
C ILE A 34 -13.58 3.34 -8.35
N SER A 35 -13.56 4.11 -7.26
CA SER A 35 -12.55 5.17 -7.08
C SER A 35 -11.13 4.60 -7.09
N ALA A 36 -10.90 3.49 -6.40
CA ALA A 36 -9.58 2.86 -6.36
C ALA A 36 -9.09 2.41 -7.75
N ARG A 37 -10.00 1.84 -8.56
CA ARG A 37 -9.71 1.48 -9.96
C ARG A 37 -9.40 2.72 -10.80
N SER A 38 -10.19 3.77 -10.67
CA SER A 38 -9.96 5.03 -11.39
C SER A 38 -8.60 5.66 -11.05
N TRP A 39 -8.19 5.63 -9.78
CA TRP A 39 -6.87 6.13 -9.36
C TRP A 39 -5.72 5.30 -9.94
N LEU A 40 -5.88 3.99 -10.01
CA LEU A 40 -4.90 3.10 -10.62
C LEU A 40 -4.79 3.36 -12.13
N ASP A 41 -5.92 3.47 -12.83
CA ASP A 41 -5.96 3.71 -14.28
C ASP A 41 -5.33 5.06 -14.63
N ASP A 42 -5.70 6.13 -13.92
CA ASP A 42 -5.07 7.45 -14.08
C ASP A 42 -3.54 7.39 -13.90
N CYS A 43 -3.06 6.66 -12.90
CA CYS A 43 -1.62 6.50 -12.71
C CYS A 43 -0.96 5.69 -13.84
N LEU A 44 -1.63 4.67 -14.38
CA LEU A 44 -1.09 3.84 -15.46
C LEU A 44 -1.05 4.59 -16.79
N ASP A 45 -2.04 5.45 -17.03
CA ASP A 45 -2.23 6.13 -18.32
C ASP A 45 -1.53 7.50 -18.37
N ASN A 46 -1.40 8.21 -17.23
CA ASN A 46 -0.97 9.61 -17.20
C ASN A 46 0.35 9.88 -16.44
N HIS A 47 0.92 8.90 -15.72
CA HIS A 47 2.15 9.11 -14.94
C HIS A 47 3.38 8.43 -15.56
N ASP A 48 4.08 9.12 -16.47
CA ASP A 48 5.27 8.60 -17.17
C ASP A 48 6.33 8.04 -16.23
N THR A 49 6.61 8.73 -15.11
CA THR A 49 7.60 8.28 -14.12
C THR A 49 7.19 6.97 -13.42
N CYS A 50 5.89 6.68 -13.35
CA CYS A 50 5.36 5.43 -12.80
C CYS A 50 5.36 4.29 -13.82
N SER A 51 5.30 4.62 -15.12
CA SER A 51 5.34 3.66 -16.23
C SER A 51 6.77 3.24 -16.55
N ALA A 52 7.72 4.18 -16.56
CA ALA A 52 9.13 3.93 -16.86
C ALA A 52 9.81 2.95 -15.87
N GLU A 53 9.46 2.99 -14.58
CA GLU A 53 9.99 2.01 -13.61
C GLU A 53 9.40 0.61 -13.76
N GLY A 54 8.28 0.47 -14.48
CA GLY A 54 7.69 -0.82 -14.78
C GLY A 54 8.29 -1.53 -15.99
N GLU A 55 9.23 -0.93 -16.73
CA GLU A 55 9.73 -1.48 -18.01
C GLU A 55 11.02 -2.30 -17.90
N SER A 56 11.78 -2.18 -16.80
CA SER A 56 12.92 -3.06 -16.53
C SER A 56 12.45 -4.47 -16.16
N SER A 57 13.16 -5.51 -16.62
CA SER A 57 12.74 -6.93 -16.64
C SER A 57 11.73 -7.34 -15.56
N LYS A 58 10.48 -7.59 -15.96
CA LYS A 58 9.39 -8.07 -15.09
C LYS A 58 9.59 -9.53 -14.75
N GLU A 59 10.60 -9.83 -13.93
CA GLU A 59 10.69 -11.15 -13.32
C GLU A 59 9.44 -11.35 -12.46
N LEU A 60 8.69 -12.40 -12.78
CA LEU A 60 7.53 -12.82 -12.01
C LEU A 60 7.98 -13.63 -10.78
N PRO A 61 7.24 -13.59 -9.66
CA PRO A 61 7.44 -14.55 -8.56
C PRO A 61 7.34 -15.99 -9.08
N THR A 62 7.81 -16.98 -8.32
CA THR A 62 7.73 -18.38 -8.77
C THR A 62 6.28 -18.83 -8.98
N ARG A 63 5.36 -18.33 -8.15
CA ARG A 63 3.92 -18.65 -8.19
C ARG A 63 3.06 -17.41 -7.98
N LEU A 64 1.86 -17.45 -8.55
CA LEU A 64 0.80 -16.46 -8.38
C LEU A 64 -0.52 -17.17 -8.11
N LEU A 65 -1.47 -16.48 -7.48
CA LEU A 65 -2.87 -16.89 -7.48
C LEU A 65 -3.54 -16.38 -8.76
N GLU A 66 -4.19 -17.27 -9.51
CA GLU A 66 -5.09 -16.91 -10.60
C GLU A 66 -6.52 -16.81 -10.08
N ILE A 67 -7.17 -15.68 -10.37
CA ILE A 67 -8.51 -15.33 -9.89
C ILE A 67 -9.51 -15.63 -11.01
N THR A 68 -10.53 -16.43 -10.70
CA THR A 68 -11.68 -16.62 -11.57
C THR A 68 -12.88 -15.90 -10.99
N SER A 69 -13.48 -15.01 -11.78
CA SER A 69 -14.66 -14.24 -11.40
C SER A 69 -15.85 -14.55 -12.29
N ASP A 70 -17.06 -14.41 -11.76
CA ASP A 70 -18.31 -14.50 -12.54
C ASP A 70 -18.57 -13.25 -13.39
N GLU A 71 -19.65 -13.24 -14.16
CA GLU A 71 -20.07 -12.08 -14.97
C GLU A 71 -20.36 -10.83 -14.13
N GLY A 72 -20.68 -11.00 -12.84
CA GLY A 72 -20.89 -9.92 -11.88
C GLY A 72 -19.60 -9.41 -11.23
N GLY A 73 -18.44 -9.99 -11.56
CA GLY A 73 -17.14 -9.63 -11.00
C GLY A 73 -16.85 -10.24 -9.63
N ASN A 74 -17.71 -11.14 -9.12
CA ASN A 74 -17.48 -11.82 -7.85
C ASN A 74 -16.47 -12.95 -8.04
N VAL A 75 -15.52 -13.08 -7.12
CA VAL A 75 -14.54 -14.18 -7.14
C VAL A 75 -15.27 -15.50 -6.82
N VAL A 76 -15.20 -16.45 -7.75
CA VAL A 76 -15.85 -17.77 -7.63
C VAL A 76 -14.86 -18.88 -7.36
N ASP A 77 -13.63 -18.76 -7.85
CA ASP A 77 -12.58 -19.75 -7.64
C ASP A 77 -11.21 -19.09 -7.68
N VAL A 78 -10.25 -19.71 -7.01
CA VAL A 78 -8.86 -19.27 -6.94
C VAL A 78 -7.98 -20.49 -7.08
N LYS A 79 -6.90 -20.40 -7.82
CA LYS A 79 -5.90 -21.48 -7.84
C LYS A 79 -4.49 -20.92 -7.89
N LEU A 80 -3.55 -21.70 -7.41
CA LEU A 80 -2.14 -21.42 -7.54
C LEU A 80 -1.68 -21.77 -8.96
N VAL A 81 -0.84 -20.94 -9.55
CA VAL A 81 -0.23 -21.18 -10.87
C VAL A 81 1.26 -20.88 -10.82
N TYR A 82 2.05 -21.64 -11.57
CA TYR A 82 3.48 -21.37 -11.73
C TYR A 82 3.66 -20.25 -12.76
N SER A 83 4.45 -19.23 -12.43
CA SER A 83 4.64 -18.11 -13.36
C SER A 83 5.35 -18.51 -14.65
N ALA A 84 6.07 -19.64 -14.66
CA ALA A 84 6.67 -20.22 -15.87
C ALA A 84 5.62 -20.61 -16.94
N THR A 85 4.35 -20.81 -16.55
CA THR A 85 3.25 -21.09 -17.50
C THR A 85 2.53 -19.82 -17.96
N LEU A 86 2.90 -18.65 -17.45
CA LEU A 86 2.25 -17.37 -17.72
C LEU A 86 3.07 -16.54 -18.72
N PRO A 87 2.42 -15.65 -19.50
CA PRO A 87 3.15 -14.65 -20.29
C PRO A 87 4.04 -13.78 -19.41
N SER A 88 5.23 -13.40 -19.88
CA SER A 88 6.15 -12.53 -19.14
C SER A 88 5.58 -11.13 -18.85
N CYS A 89 4.58 -10.69 -19.61
CA CYS A 89 3.88 -9.43 -19.39
C CYS A 89 2.74 -9.52 -18.36
N THR A 90 2.58 -10.66 -17.68
CA THR A 90 1.50 -10.89 -16.72
C THR A 90 1.51 -9.84 -15.61
N ARG A 91 0.35 -9.19 -15.47
CA ARG A 91 0.10 -8.17 -14.45
C ARG A 91 -0.50 -8.83 -13.22
N TYR A 92 0.05 -8.50 -12.05
CA TYR A 92 -0.43 -8.99 -10.75
C TYR A 92 -0.45 -7.87 -9.72
N ALA A 93 -1.27 -8.04 -8.67
CA ALA A 93 -1.18 -7.28 -7.43
C ALA A 93 -0.40 -8.07 -6.39
N ALA A 94 0.15 -7.40 -5.37
CA ALA A 94 0.73 -8.06 -4.20
C ALA A 94 -0.04 -7.64 -2.93
N LEU A 95 -0.20 -8.56 -1.97
CA LEU A 95 -0.83 -8.26 -0.68
C LEU A 95 0.22 -8.00 0.40
N SER A 96 0.15 -6.83 1.02
CA SER A 96 0.84 -6.49 2.27
C SER A 96 -0.15 -6.56 3.43
N HIS A 97 0.03 -7.50 4.35
CA HIS A 97 -0.90 -7.69 5.47
C HIS A 97 -0.22 -8.18 6.76
N CYS A 98 -0.90 -8.01 7.89
CA CYS A 98 -0.49 -8.59 9.16
C CYS A 98 -1.11 -9.98 9.33
N TRP A 99 -0.28 -10.98 9.63
CA TRP A 99 -0.77 -12.33 9.91
C TRP A 99 -1.54 -12.36 11.24
N GLY A 100 -1.13 -11.53 12.20
CA GLY A 100 -1.63 -11.54 13.57
C GLY A 100 -0.80 -12.46 14.48
N LYS A 101 -1.35 -12.86 15.62
CA LYS A 101 -0.71 -13.81 16.55
C LYS A 101 -0.95 -15.27 16.16
N GLU A 102 -2.02 -15.52 15.42
CA GLU A 102 -2.39 -16.85 14.93
C GLU A 102 -2.04 -16.94 13.45
N LEU A 103 -1.59 -18.12 13.02
CA LEU A 103 -1.33 -18.35 11.60
C LEU A 103 -2.65 -18.32 10.82
N PRO A 104 -2.65 -17.82 9.57
CA PRO A 104 -3.81 -17.95 8.70
C PRO A 104 -4.24 -19.41 8.60
N ALA A 105 -5.56 -19.64 8.59
CA ALA A 105 -6.13 -20.99 8.56
C ALA A 105 -5.70 -21.83 7.35
N ILE A 106 -5.40 -21.18 6.22
CA ILE A 106 -4.96 -21.84 4.98
C ILE A 106 -3.61 -21.27 4.57
N LEU A 107 -2.64 -22.19 4.47
CA LEU A 107 -1.27 -21.96 4.05
C LEU A 107 -0.90 -22.99 2.98
N THR A 108 -0.07 -22.62 2.01
CA THR A 108 0.48 -23.59 1.06
C THR A 108 1.61 -24.37 1.72
N ARG A 109 1.54 -25.70 1.66
CA ARG A 109 2.53 -26.65 2.18
C ARG A 109 2.75 -27.74 1.13
N LYS A 110 3.78 -28.57 1.31
CA LYS A 110 4.06 -29.67 0.38
C LYS A 110 2.89 -30.63 0.22
N GLU A 111 2.12 -30.82 1.29
CA GLU A 111 1.02 -31.79 1.32
C GLU A 111 -0.22 -31.30 0.57
N ASN A 112 -0.41 -29.98 0.41
CA ASN A 112 -1.62 -29.40 -0.17
C ASN A 112 -1.37 -28.58 -1.46
N ILE A 113 -0.11 -28.45 -1.91
CA ILE A 113 0.21 -27.69 -3.12
C ILE A 113 -0.51 -28.22 -4.36
N ASP A 114 -0.60 -29.54 -4.54
CA ASP A 114 -1.30 -30.16 -5.68
C ASP A 114 -2.80 -29.86 -5.67
N GLN A 115 -3.38 -29.68 -4.48
CA GLN A 115 -4.76 -29.23 -4.34
C GLN A 115 -4.86 -27.74 -4.70
N HIS A 116 -3.99 -26.90 -4.15
CA HIS A 116 -3.97 -25.47 -4.41
C HIS A 116 -3.75 -25.14 -5.90
N LEU A 117 -2.97 -25.95 -6.63
CA LEU A 117 -2.77 -25.84 -8.07
C LEU A 117 -4.04 -26.16 -8.89
N LYS A 118 -4.99 -26.89 -8.31
CA LYS A 118 -6.27 -27.22 -8.95
C LYS A 118 -7.34 -26.19 -8.60
N SER A 119 -7.55 -25.95 -7.31
CA SER A 119 -8.55 -25.00 -6.80
C SER A 119 -8.36 -24.80 -5.29
N ILE A 120 -8.67 -23.60 -4.84
CA ILE A 120 -8.72 -23.15 -3.47
C ILE A 120 -10.10 -22.50 -3.29
N ASP A 121 -10.92 -23.06 -2.41
CA ASP A 121 -12.23 -22.49 -2.14
C ASP A 121 -12.06 -21.10 -1.50
N PHE A 122 -12.45 -20.07 -2.26
CA PHE A 122 -12.42 -18.67 -1.85
C PHE A 122 -13.01 -18.45 -0.45
N ARG A 123 -14.11 -19.15 -0.11
CA ARG A 123 -14.85 -18.94 1.14
C ARG A 123 -14.10 -19.44 2.36
N THR A 124 -13.17 -20.37 2.17
CA THR A 124 -12.37 -20.99 3.24
C THR A 124 -11.13 -20.16 3.61
N LEU A 125 -10.74 -19.21 2.75
CA LEU A 125 -9.59 -18.35 2.97
C LEU A 125 -9.82 -17.37 4.14
N ALA A 126 -8.74 -16.88 4.74
CA ALA A 126 -8.82 -15.82 5.74
C ALA A 126 -9.44 -14.54 5.14
N ARG A 127 -10.11 -13.72 5.96
CA ARG A 127 -10.86 -12.55 5.47
C ARG A 127 -9.99 -11.54 4.72
N ASN A 128 -8.75 -11.30 5.14
CA ASN A 128 -7.83 -10.42 4.40
C ASN A 128 -7.51 -10.99 3.00
N PHE A 129 -7.46 -12.30 2.84
CA PHE A 129 -7.19 -12.92 1.55
C PHE A 129 -8.41 -12.79 0.65
N GLN A 130 -9.61 -13.05 1.18
CA GLN A 130 -10.87 -12.85 0.46
C GLN A 130 -11.00 -11.41 -0.03
N ASP A 131 -10.73 -10.45 0.86
CA ASP A 131 -10.80 -9.02 0.57
C ASP A 131 -9.73 -8.60 -0.45
N ALA A 132 -8.52 -9.15 -0.39
CA ALA A 132 -7.45 -8.89 -1.36
C ALA A 132 -7.76 -9.44 -2.75
N LEU A 133 -8.32 -10.65 -2.84
CA LEU A 133 -8.76 -11.25 -4.10
C LEU A 133 -9.92 -10.45 -4.71
N THR A 134 -10.88 -10.04 -3.88
CA THR A 134 -12.01 -9.19 -4.29
C THR A 134 -11.50 -7.83 -4.79
N THR A 135 -10.56 -7.23 -4.07
CA THR A 135 -9.93 -5.97 -4.46
C THR A 135 -9.15 -6.11 -5.77
N ALA A 136 -8.34 -7.15 -5.94
CA ALA A 136 -7.60 -7.39 -7.17
C ALA A 136 -8.54 -7.57 -8.38
N SER A 137 -9.62 -8.35 -8.22
CA SER A 137 -10.69 -8.51 -9.22
C SER A 137 -11.35 -7.16 -9.56
N GLY A 138 -11.74 -6.37 -8.56
CA GLY A 138 -12.33 -5.04 -8.73
C GLY A 138 -11.39 -4.02 -9.36
N LEU A 139 -10.09 -4.17 -9.15
CA LEU A 139 -9.03 -3.44 -9.83
C LEU A 139 -8.70 -4.04 -11.21
N GLY A 140 -9.50 -4.96 -11.76
CA GLY A 140 -9.32 -5.55 -13.08
C GLY A 140 -8.05 -6.40 -13.25
N LEU A 141 -7.50 -6.93 -12.16
CA LEU A 141 -6.34 -7.81 -12.15
C LEU A 141 -6.76 -9.26 -11.94
N ARG A 142 -6.16 -10.17 -12.71
CA ARG A 142 -6.43 -11.62 -12.62
C ARG A 142 -5.46 -12.39 -11.75
N HIS A 143 -4.37 -11.74 -11.34
CA HIS A 143 -3.32 -12.40 -10.58
C HIS A 143 -3.01 -11.62 -9.30
N LEU A 144 -2.81 -12.36 -8.22
CA LEU A 144 -2.46 -11.81 -6.91
C LEU A 144 -1.34 -12.65 -6.29
N TRP A 145 -0.37 -11.97 -5.66
CA TRP A 145 0.65 -12.61 -4.85
C TRP A 145 0.35 -12.41 -3.36
N ILE A 146 0.34 -13.51 -2.60
CA ILE A 146 0.20 -13.53 -1.14
C ILE A 146 1.27 -14.47 -0.60
N ASP A 147 2.17 -13.97 0.26
CA ASP A 147 3.27 -14.73 0.87
C ASP A 147 2.85 -16.14 1.38
N SER A 148 1.77 -16.18 2.13
CA SER A 148 1.21 -17.35 2.81
C SER A 148 0.74 -18.46 1.85
N LEU A 149 0.41 -18.09 0.61
CA LEU A 149 -0.14 -18.99 -0.40
C LEU A 149 0.82 -19.21 -1.59
N CYS A 150 1.68 -18.24 -1.90
CA CYS A 150 2.61 -18.31 -3.02
C CYS A 150 3.99 -18.86 -2.62
N ILE A 151 4.30 -18.90 -1.32
CA ILE A 151 5.50 -19.55 -0.77
C ILE A 151 5.07 -20.85 -0.08
N ILE A 152 5.83 -21.93 -0.30
CA ILE A 152 5.62 -23.20 0.38
C ILE A 152 6.10 -23.05 1.83
N GLN A 153 5.15 -23.03 2.76
CA GLN A 153 5.42 -22.85 4.18
C GLN A 153 6.11 -24.08 4.78
N GLN A 154 7.00 -23.83 5.75
CA GLN A 154 7.84 -24.85 6.39
C GLN A 154 8.79 -25.58 5.42
N ASP A 155 9.03 -25.00 4.23
CA ASP A 155 10.10 -25.38 3.32
C ASP A 155 11.17 -24.29 3.32
N LYS A 156 12.34 -24.61 3.89
CA LYS A 156 13.46 -23.69 3.96
C LYS A 156 14.02 -23.34 2.58
N GLU A 157 14.08 -24.30 1.66
CA GLU A 157 14.66 -24.11 0.34
C GLU A 157 13.75 -23.22 -0.53
N ASP A 158 12.43 -23.43 -0.46
CA ASP A 158 11.47 -22.58 -1.15
C ASP A 158 11.41 -21.17 -0.55
N TRP A 159 11.46 -21.07 0.78
CA TRP A 159 11.53 -19.77 1.46
C TRP A 159 12.80 -18.99 1.07
N GLU A 160 13.97 -19.62 1.04
CA GLU A 160 15.24 -18.98 0.65
C GLU A 160 15.18 -18.47 -0.81
N LYS A 161 14.54 -19.23 -1.71
CA LYS A 161 14.34 -18.80 -3.11
C LYS A 161 13.41 -17.60 -3.23
N GLU A 162 12.29 -17.61 -2.50
CA GLU A 162 11.27 -16.55 -2.59
C GLU A 162 11.67 -15.29 -1.81
N CYS A 163 12.38 -15.41 -0.69
CA CYS A 163 12.77 -14.27 0.13
C CYS A 163 13.76 -13.34 -0.58
N VAL A 164 14.67 -13.91 -1.39
CA VAL A 164 15.59 -13.14 -2.25
C VAL A 164 14.82 -12.34 -3.30
N LYS A 165 13.68 -12.85 -3.78
CA LYS A 165 12.82 -12.18 -4.76
C LYS A 165 11.83 -11.21 -4.14
N MET A 166 11.71 -11.16 -2.81
CA MET A 166 10.69 -10.35 -2.13
C MET A 166 10.71 -8.88 -2.61
N ALA A 167 11.91 -8.31 -2.76
CA ALA A 167 12.08 -6.96 -3.28
C ALA A 167 11.44 -6.77 -4.67
N SER A 168 11.79 -7.64 -5.62
CA SER A 168 11.32 -7.56 -7.00
C SER A 168 9.84 -7.90 -7.12
N ILE A 169 9.30 -8.76 -6.26
CA ILE A 169 7.88 -9.10 -6.22
C ILE A 169 7.03 -7.85 -5.94
N PHE A 170 7.38 -7.04 -4.95
CA PHE A 170 6.62 -5.82 -4.67
C PHE A 170 6.93 -4.70 -5.66
N GLN A 171 8.16 -4.62 -6.16
CA GLN A 171 8.55 -3.65 -7.18
C GLN A 171 7.85 -3.86 -8.53
N ASN A 172 7.68 -5.12 -8.95
CA ASN A 172 7.10 -5.47 -10.25
C ASN A 172 5.58 -5.63 -10.22
N ALA A 173 4.96 -5.62 -9.04
CA ALA A 173 3.50 -5.61 -8.91
C ALA A 173 2.91 -4.35 -9.55
N ILE A 174 1.75 -4.50 -10.21
CA ILE A 174 1.00 -3.33 -10.70
C ILE A 174 0.52 -2.46 -9.55
N VAL A 175 0.16 -3.07 -8.43
CA VAL A 175 -0.24 -2.36 -7.22
C VAL A 175 -0.03 -3.28 -6.02
N THR A 176 0.45 -2.71 -4.94
CA THR A 176 0.45 -3.37 -3.63
C THR A 176 -0.82 -3.00 -2.89
N ILE A 177 -1.63 -3.99 -2.55
CA ILE A 177 -2.81 -3.85 -1.70
C ILE A 177 -2.33 -3.97 -0.25
N ALA A 178 -2.48 -2.92 0.54
CA ALA A 178 -2.10 -2.92 1.95
C ALA A 178 -3.34 -2.99 2.85
N ALA A 179 -3.48 -4.11 3.57
CA ALA A 179 -4.53 -4.36 4.55
C ALA A 179 -4.26 -3.62 5.87
N ALA A 180 -4.16 -2.31 5.78
CA ALA A 180 -3.57 -1.47 6.81
C ALA A 180 -4.44 -1.41 8.09
N GLY A 181 -5.75 -1.31 7.93
CA GLY A 181 -6.72 -1.28 9.03
C GLY A 181 -6.98 -2.64 9.69
N ALA A 182 -6.45 -3.74 9.14
CA ALA A 182 -6.67 -5.08 9.65
C ALA A 182 -5.52 -5.52 10.58
N PRO A 183 -5.80 -5.77 11.88
CA PRO A 183 -4.78 -6.16 12.85
C PRO A 183 -4.23 -7.58 12.65
N ASP A 184 -4.99 -8.45 11.97
CA ASP A 184 -4.69 -9.85 11.72
C ASP A 184 -5.29 -10.31 10.38
N ALA A 185 -5.01 -11.55 9.98
CA ALA A 185 -5.48 -12.13 8.72
C ALA A 185 -7.01 -12.32 8.65
N HIS A 186 -7.71 -12.37 9.79
CA HIS A 186 -9.12 -12.76 9.89
C HIS A 186 -10.08 -11.58 10.02
N THR A 187 -9.58 -10.38 10.29
CA THR A 187 -10.43 -9.20 10.46
C THR A 187 -11.09 -8.79 9.14
N GLY A 188 -10.35 -8.77 8.03
CA GLY A 188 -10.80 -8.16 6.78
C GLY A 188 -10.63 -6.64 6.77
N PHE A 189 -10.54 -6.06 5.58
CA PHE A 189 -10.35 -4.63 5.35
C PHE A 189 -11.38 -4.01 4.38
N LEU A 190 -12.31 -4.80 3.82
CA LEU A 190 -13.46 -4.30 3.06
C LEU A 190 -14.73 -4.14 3.91
N ASN A 191 -14.66 -4.44 5.21
CA ASN A 191 -15.78 -4.29 6.12
C ASN A 191 -16.16 -2.82 6.35
N THR A 192 -17.37 -2.61 6.87
CA THR A 192 -17.86 -1.30 7.30
C THR A 192 -16.92 -0.65 8.31
N ARG A 193 -16.42 0.55 7.98
CA ARG A 193 -15.53 1.35 8.82
C ARG A 193 -16.33 2.11 9.86
N SER A 194 -15.81 2.20 11.09
CA SER A 194 -16.34 3.14 12.08
C SER A 194 -15.79 4.52 11.79
N ILE A 195 -16.48 5.27 10.93
CA ILE A 195 -16.16 6.67 10.68
C ILE A 195 -16.74 7.46 11.84
N GLN A 196 -16.01 7.50 12.97
CA GLN A 196 -16.26 8.55 13.94
C GLN A 196 -16.04 9.87 13.21
N SER A 197 -17.12 10.63 13.00
CA SER A 197 -17.01 12.03 12.60
C SER A 197 -16.02 12.65 13.57
N GLY A 198 -14.84 13.02 13.08
CA GLY A 198 -13.93 13.79 13.91
C GLY A 198 -14.64 15.03 14.42
N GLU A 199 -14.03 15.73 15.37
CA GLU A 199 -14.37 17.13 15.66
C GLU A 199 -14.18 17.93 14.36
N SER A 200 -15.23 17.96 13.54
CA SER A 200 -15.30 18.73 12.32
C SER A 200 -16.28 19.84 12.58
N CYS A 201 -15.79 21.07 12.52
CA CYS A 201 -16.65 22.23 12.45
C CYS A 201 -17.13 22.39 11.02
N THR A 202 -18.44 22.54 10.90
CA THR A 202 -19.10 22.90 9.65
C THR A 202 -19.27 24.40 9.65
N PHE A 203 -18.68 25.08 8.67
CA PHE A 203 -18.95 26.48 8.43
C PHE A 203 -19.89 26.61 7.24
N ASN A 204 -20.98 27.34 7.44
CA ASN A 204 -21.82 27.81 6.36
C ASN A 204 -21.20 29.10 5.84
N LEU A 205 -20.53 29.05 4.69
CA LEU A 205 -20.06 30.25 4.01
C LEU A 205 -20.92 30.49 2.79
N SER A 206 -21.41 31.72 2.63
CA SER A 206 -22.03 32.13 1.37
C SER A 206 -20.93 32.34 0.32
N GLY A 207 -21.00 31.63 -0.80
CA GLY A 207 -20.19 31.92 -1.98
C GLY A 207 -20.50 33.31 -2.55
N GLU A 208 -19.67 33.79 -3.48
CA GLU A 208 -19.93 35.06 -4.21
C GLU A 208 -21.25 35.02 -4.99
N ASP A 209 -21.75 33.82 -5.29
CA ASP A 209 -23.04 33.53 -5.93
C ASP A 209 -24.22 33.41 -4.95
N GLY A 210 -23.99 33.59 -3.65
CA GLY A 210 -24.99 33.44 -2.60
C GLY A 210 -25.32 31.99 -2.25
N GLN A 211 -24.66 30.99 -2.85
CA GLN A 211 -24.90 29.59 -2.55
C GLN A 211 -24.20 29.17 -1.24
N PRO A 212 -24.85 28.33 -0.41
CA PRO A 212 -24.24 27.81 0.80
C PRO A 212 -23.13 26.83 0.44
N ASN A 213 -21.89 27.17 0.78
CA ASN A 213 -20.73 26.28 0.71
C ASN A 213 -20.48 25.66 2.09
N LEU A 214 -20.40 24.34 2.13
CA LEU A 214 -20.07 23.58 3.32
C LEU A 214 -18.54 23.45 3.43
N ILE A 215 -17.92 24.16 4.38
CA ILE A 215 -16.50 23.94 4.67
C ILE A 215 -16.36 23.03 5.88
N ARG A 216 -15.77 21.86 5.66
CA ARG A 216 -15.37 20.94 6.72
C ARG A 216 -13.90 21.16 7.05
N ALA A 217 -13.62 21.86 8.14
CA ALA A 217 -12.26 21.96 8.66
C ALA A 217 -12.00 20.77 9.59
N ARG A 218 -10.95 20.00 9.32
CA ARG A 218 -10.42 19.02 10.27
C ARG A 218 -9.10 19.51 10.83
N ARG A 219 -8.91 19.32 12.14
CA ARG A 219 -7.60 19.56 12.75
C ARG A 219 -6.63 18.56 12.16
N ASP A 220 -5.75 19.08 11.32
CA ASP A 220 -4.67 18.33 10.71
C ASP A 220 -3.60 18.04 11.78
N LYS A 221 -3.83 17.03 12.63
CA LYS A 221 -2.81 16.49 13.56
C LYS A 221 -1.70 15.73 12.80
N SER A 222 -1.67 15.89 11.49
CA SER A 222 -1.49 14.78 10.58
C SER A 222 -0.58 15.10 9.42
N ARG A 223 -0.43 16.32 8.90
CA ARG A 223 0.45 16.57 7.74
C ARG A 223 1.89 16.11 7.96
N LYS A 224 2.42 16.22 9.20
CA LYS A 224 3.71 15.63 9.59
C LYS A 224 3.64 14.12 9.83
N ALA A 225 2.53 13.61 10.37
CA ALA A 225 2.32 12.18 10.62
C ALA A 225 1.81 11.37 9.40
N PHE A 226 1.29 12.02 8.36
CA PHE A 226 0.68 11.43 7.17
C PHE A 226 1.75 11.12 6.14
N LEU A 227 2.78 11.98 6.07
CA LEU A 227 3.97 11.76 5.26
C LEU A 227 4.95 10.76 5.89
N THR A 228 4.84 10.47 7.19
CA THR A 228 5.84 9.65 7.92
C THR A 228 5.31 8.50 8.77
N THR A 229 4.04 8.49 9.19
CA THR A 229 3.59 7.66 10.33
C THR A 229 2.15 7.11 10.29
N GLU A 230 1.29 7.46 9.33
CA GLU A 230 -0.04 6.83 9.17
C GLU A 230 -0.04 5.71 8.11
N PHE A 231 1.05 4.94 8.05
CA PHE A 231 0.83 3.51 7.89
C PHE A 231 0.38 3.02 9.27
N PRO A 232 -0.78 2.40 9.43
CA PRO A 232 -1.22 1.93 10.74
C PRO A 232 -0.08 1.15 11.40
N PRO A 233 0.15 1.37 12.71
CA PRO A 233 1.33 0.91 13.43
C PRO A 233 1.56 -0.60 13.29
N ILE A 234 0.51 -1.36 13.01
CA ILE A 234 0.54 -2.82 12.82
C ILE A 234 1.34 -3.22 11.58
N LEU A 235 1.12 -2.54 10.45
CA LEU A 235 1.93 -2.77 9.25
C LEU A 235 3.25 -2.00 9.31
N ALA A 236 3.28 -0.82 9.93
CA ALA A 236 4.50 -0.01 10.07
C ALA A 236 5.57 -0.68 10.96
N THR A 237 5.15 -1.55 11.89
CA THR A 237 6.07 -2.21 12.81
C THR A 237 6.81 -3.38 12.19
N ARG A 238 6.32 -4.02 11.13
CA ARG A 238 7.03 -5.16 10.50
C ARG A 238 8.12 -4.64 9.57
N GLY A 239 9.34 -5.16 9.69
CA GLY A 239 10.48 -4.72 8.87
C GLY A 239 10.27 -4.95 7.37
N TRP A 240 9.75 -6.11 6.98
CA TRP A 240 9.44 -6.44 5.58
C TRP A 240 8.45 -5.46 4.94
N VAL A 241 7.40 -5.06 5.65
CA VAL A 241 6.39 -4.14 5.14
C VAL A 241 6.96 -2.76 4.78
N HIS A 242 8.12 -2.39 5.35
CA HIS A 242 8.81 -1.19 4.90
C HIS A 242 9.34 -1.31 3.47
N GLN A 243 9.96 -2.44 3.16
CA GLN A 243 10.48 -2.78 1.84
C GLN A 243 9.33 -2.90 0.84
N GLU A 244 8.26 -3.60 1.21
CA GLU A 244 7.04 -3.76 0.40
C GLU A 244 6.45 -2.41 -0.03
N ARG A 245 6.33 -1.48 0.92
CA ARG A 245 5.77 -0.16 0.65
C ARG A 245 6.74 0.75 -0.09
N ILE A 246 8.05 0.72 0.19
CA ILE A 246 9.02 1.62 -0.47
C ILE A 246 9.28 1.19 -1.91
N LEU A 247 9.36 -0.11 -2.17
CA LEU A 247 9.72 -0.61 -3.50
C LEU A 247 8.55 -0.61 -4.48
N ALA A 248 7.31 -0.73 -3.97
CA ALA A 248 6.12 -0.72 -4.80
C ALA A 248 5.92 0.63 -5.53
N PRO A 249 5.78 0.63 -6.87
CA PRO A 249 5.50 1.85 -7.64
C PRO A 249 4.15 2.48 -7.26
N ARG A 250 3.21 1.63 -6.81
CA ARG A 250 1.83 1.98 -6.46
C ARG A 250 1.41 1.18 -5.23
N THR A 251 0.85 1.85 -4.22
CA THR A 251 0.27 1.21 -3.04
C THR A 251 -1.14 1.72 -2.82
N LEU A 252 -2.11 0.80 -2.74
CA LEU A 252 -3.48 1.06 -2.32
C LEU A 252 -3.65 0.55 -0.89
N SER A 253 -3.76 1.47 0.07
CA SER A 253 -3.89 1.15 1.49
C SER A 253 -5.34 1.28 1.95
N PHE A 254 -5.85 0.22 2.58
CA PHE A 254 -7.14 0.20 3.24
C PHE A 254 -6.95 0.48 4.72
N GLY A 255 -7.08 1.75 5.13
CA GLY A 255 -7.02 2.14 6.53
C GLY A 255 -8.34 1.92 7.26
N SER A 256 -8.32 2.07 8.59
CA SER A 256 -9.53 1.95 9.41
C SER A 256 -10.57 3.06 9.21
N LYS A 257 -10.19 4.16 8.53
CA LYS A 257 -11.05 5.35 8.33
C LYS A 257 -11.31 5.69 6.86
N GLN A 258 -10.34 5.45 5.98
CA GLN A 258 -10.44 5.75 4.55
C GLN A 258 -9.45 4.89 3.75
N MET A 259 -9.60 4.85 2.43
CA MET A 259 -8.59 4.36 1.51
C MET A 259 -7.59 5.46 1.15
N TYR A 260 -6.37 5.02 0.86
CA TYR A 260 -5.27 5.86 0.41
C TYR A 260 -4.62 5.22 -0.80
N PHE A 261 -4.36 6.01 -1.82
CA PHE A 261 -3.57 5.58 -2.95
C PHE A 261 -2.31 6.43 -3.04
N GLU A 262 -1.16 5.79 -3.11
CA GLU A 262 0.10 6.47 -3.35
C GLU A 262 0.81 5.84 -4.53
N CYS A 263 1.31 6.69 -5.41
CA CYS A 263 2.25 6.31 -6.44
C CYS A 263 3.50 7.19 -6.31
N LEU A 264 4.37 7.10 -7.31
CA LEU A 264 5.66 7.79 -7.27
C LEU A 264 5.54 9.30 -7.47
N THR A 265 4.49 9.75 -8.14
CA THR A 265 4.27 11.16 -8.52
C THR A 265 3.14 11.83 -7.75
N SER A 266 2.24 11.05 -7.14
CA SER A 266 1.00 11.56 -6.56
C SER A 266 0.47 10.71 -5.41
N GLN A 267 -0.25 11.36 -4.51
CA GLN A 267 -1.05 10.73 -3.46
C GLN A 267 -2.52 11.13 -3.60
N ARG A 268 -3.44 10.18 -3.38
CA ARG A 268 -4.88 10.37 -3.40
C ARG A 268 -5.49 9.82 -2.11
N PHE A 269 -6.54 10.50 -1.66
CA PHE A 269 -7.27 10.20 -0.43
C PHE A 269 -8.74 10.08 -0.78
N GLU A 270 -9.45 9.17 -0.14
CA GLU A 270 -10.89 9.02 -0.39
C GLU A 270 -11.67 10.30 -0.07
N GLU A 271 -11.19 11.08 0.91
CA GLU A 271 -11.81 12.34 1.33
C GLU A 271 -11.43 13.56 0.48
N ILE A 272 -10.45 13.46 -0.43
CA ILE A 272 -9.91 14.59 -1.21
C ILE A 272 -9.98 14.28 -2.70
N HIS A 273 -10.68 15.12 -3.48
CA HIS A 273 -10.77 14.95 -4.93
C HIS A 273 -9.46 15.26 -5.67
N VAL A 274 -8.67 16.19 -5.14
CA VAL A 274 -7.43 16.63 -5.80
C VAL A 274 -6.23 15.76 -5.40
N PRO A 275 -5.43 15.29 -6.37
CA PRO A 275 -4.18 14.61 -6.07
C PRO A 275 -3.22 15.55 -5.35
N LEU A 276 -2.57 15.04 -4.31
CA LEU A 276 -1.44 15.70 -3.65
C LEU A 276 -0.13 15.32 -4.36
N GLY A 277 0.92 16.10 -4.09
CA GLY A 277 2.25 15.91 -4.68
C GLY A 277 2.92 14.58 -4.32
N PRO A 278 4.15 14.34 -4.83
CA PRO A 278 4.83 13.06 -4.72
C PRO A 278 5.18 12.69 -3.28
N ARG A 279 5.29 11.38 -3.04
CA ARG A 279 5.61 10.78 -1.74
C ARG A 279 7.01 11.21 -1.26
N PHE A 280 7.12 11.62 0.00
CA PHE A 280 8.39 12.07 0.62
C PHE A 280 9.51 11.01 0.50
N LEU A 281 9.21 9.75 0.84
CA LEU A 281 10.17 8.63 0.72
C LEU A 281 10.59 8.32 -0.72
N VAL A 282 9.71 8.55 -1.71
CA VAL A 282 10.06 8.40 -3.13
C VAL A 282 10.93 9.57 -3.60
N SER A 283 10.66 10.79 -3.11
CA SER A 283 11.54 11.94 -3.37
C SER A 283 12.94 11.73 -2.77
N ILE A 284 13.02 10.99 -1.65
CA ILE A 284 14.26 10.60 -0.99
C ILE A 284 15.02 9.56 -1.82
N ALA A 285 14.34 8.50 -2.26
CA ALA A 285 14.94 7.39 -3.01
C ALA A 285 15.31 7.72 -4.47
N ARG A 286 15.05 8.93 -4.97
CA ARG A 286 15.22 9.31 -6.39
C ARG A 286 15.98 10.62 -6.64
N SER A 287 16.50 11.30 -5.62
CA SER A 287 17.33 12.49 -5.86
C SER A 287 18.76 12.08 -6.19
N GLN A 288 19.35 12.69 -7.23
CA GLN A 288 20.76 12.57 -7.63
C GLN A 288 21.69 13.55 -6.86
N ASP A 289 21.36 13.90 -5.61
CA ASP A 289 22.04 14.95 -4.84
C ASP A 289 22.81 14.32 -3.67
N LEU A 290 24.04 14.78 -3.39
CA LEU A 290 24.98 14.28 -2.35
C LEU A 290 24.41 14.22 -0.91
N LYS A 291 23.17 14.68 -0.70
CA LYS A 291 22.33 14.41 0.48
C LYS A 291 21.78 12.97 0.52
N GLU A 292 22.07 12.15 -0.48
CA GLU A 292 21.68 10.74 -0.65
C GLU A 292 21.99 9.85 0.56
N TYR A 293 23.17 9.95 1.16
CA TYR A 293 23.48 9.13 2.34
C TYR A 293 22.70 9.55 3.57
N ASN A 294 22.49 10.85 3.81
CA ASN A 294 21.65 11.31 4.94
C ASN A 294 20.21 10.81 4.81
N ARG A 295 19.72 10.75 3.58
CA ARG A 295 18.41 10.21 3.20
C ARG A 295 18.34 8.70 3.41
N PHE A 296 19.38 7.96 3.00
CA PHE A 296 19.53 6.54 3.31
C PHE A 296 19.58 6.32 4.83
N TYR A 297 20.35 7.12 5.58
CA TYR A 297 20.43 7.04 7.03
C TYR A 297 19.12 7.38 7.73
N ASP A 298 18.36 8.36 7.23
CA ASP A 298 17.01 8.64 7.74
C ASP A 298 16.09 7.44 7.55
N LEU A 299 16.19 6.77 6.41
CA LEU A 299 15.42 5.57 6.11
C LEU A 299 15.88 4.37 6.95
N VAL A 300 17.18 4.13 7.08
CA VAL A 300 17.77 3.12 7.98
C VAL A 300 17.34 3.41 9.42
N ARG A 301 17.39 4.66 9.89
CA ARG A 301 16.95 5.07 11.23
C ARG A 301 15.47 4.79 11.45
N ASP A 302 14.62 5.08 10.47
CA ASP A 302 13.19 4.80 10.53
C ASP A 302 12.89 3.30 10.46
N TYR A 303 13.72 2.53 9.75
CA TYR A 303 13.68 1.08 9.71
C TYR A 303 14.10 0.45 11.05
N SER A 304 15.21 0.90 11.64
CA SER A 304 15.76 0.39 12.91
C SER A 304 14.80 0.57 14.09
N ARG A 305 13.84 1.48 14.00
CA ARG A 305 12.81 1.70 15.02
C ARG A 305 11.64 0.71 14.94
N ARG A 306 11.61 -0.16 13.93
CA ARG A 306 10.53 -1.13 13.68
C ARG A 306 10.75 -2.44 14.44
N ARG A 307 9.67 -3.15 14.72
CA ARG A 307 9.67 -4.43 15.44
C ARG A 307 9.62 -5.60 14.46
N LEU A 308 10.75 -6.30 14.31
CA LEU A 308 10.78 -7.54 13.53
C LEU A 308 10.18 -8.68 14.34
N THR A 309 9.43 -9.57 13.68
CA THR A 309 8.95 -10.81 14.30
C THR A 309 10.10 -11.77 14.55
N TYR A 310 11.09 -11.80 13.64
CA TYR A 310 12.33 -12.53 13.76
C TYR A 310 13.50 -11.58 13.53
N GLU A 311 14.43 -11.50 14.47
CA GLU A 311 15.59 -10.59 14.38
C GLU A 311 16.49 -10.91 13.17
N ASP A 312 16.52 -12.17 12.74
CA ASP A 312 17.28 -12.64 11.57
C ASP A 312 16.79 -12.00 10.25
N ASP A 313 15.55 -11.51 10.21
CA ASP A 313 14.99 -10.81 9.05
C ASP A 313 15.52 -9.38 8.90
N ARG A 314 16.30 -8.87 9.86
CA ARG A 314 16.71 -7.45 9.89
C ARG A 314 17.51 -7.03 8.66
N LEU A 315 18.50 -7.83 8.27
CA LEU A 315 19.38 -7.52 7.14
C LEU A 315 18.71 -7.85 5.79
N PRO A 316 18.03 -9.00 5.63
CA PRO A 316 17.25 -9.26 4.41
C PRO A 316 16.19 -8.20 4.10
N ALA A 317 15.49 -7.66 5.10
CA ALA A 317 14.43 -6.69 4.86
C ALA A 317 14.95 -5.27 4.51
N ILE A 318 16.23 -4.95 4.77
CA ILE A 318 16.84 -3.69 4.29
C ILE A 318 17.65 -3.87 3.01
N SER A 319 18.04 -5.11 2.66
CA SER A 319 18.91 -5.38 1.52
C SER A 319 18.30 -4.96 0.18
N GLY A 320 16.99 -5.10 -0.02
CA GLY A 320 16.35 -4.65 -1.25
C GLY A 320 16.27 -3.14 -1.38
N LEU A 321 16.22 -2.41 -0.26
CA LEU A 321 16.37 -0.95 -0.28
C LEU A 321 17.81 -0.56 -0.60
N ALA A 322 18.77 -1.22 0.04
CA ALA A 322 20.18 -0.99 -0.20
C ALA A 322 20.53 -1.24 -1.68
N SER A 323 20.07 -2.36 -2.25
CA SER A 323 20.22 -2.70 -3.68
C SER A 323 19.66 -1.60 -4.58
N ARG A 324 18.53 -1.00 -4.20
CA ARG A 324 17.97 0.14 -4.94
C ARG A 324 18.84 1.38 -4.81
N PHE A 325 19.38 1.68 -3.63
CA PHE A 325 20.33 2.78 -3.46
C PHE A 325 21.62 2.57 -4.26
N GLU A 326 22.17 1.36 -4.31
CA GLU A 326 23.33 1.01 -5.14
C GLU A 326 23.10 1.35 -6.62
N THR A 327 21.88 1.13 -7.15
CA THR A 327 21.60 1.48 -8.56
C THR A 327 21.70 2.98 -8.85
N TYR A 328 21.46 3.84 -7.85
CA TYR A 328 21.55 5.30 -7.99
C TYR A 328 22.94 5.82 -7.67
N THR A 329 23.52 5.40 -6.55
CA THR A 329 24.84 5.88 -6.09
C THR A 329 25.98 5.27 -6.90
N LYS A 330 25.76 4.09 -7.49
CA LYS A 330 26.78 3.22 -8.10
C LYS A 330 27.87 2.76 -7.12
N ASP A 331 27.59 2.84 -5.82
CA ASP A 331 28.43 2.30 -4.76
C ASP A 331 28.01 0.87 -4.42
N GLU A 332 28.90 0.16 -3.72
CA GLU A 332 28.65 -1.19 -3.21
C GLU A 332 28.18 -1.14 -1.75
N TYR A 333 27.04 -1.78 -1.46
CA TYR A 333 26.50 -1.92 -0.12
C TYR A 333 27.18 -3.08 0.61
N LEU A 334 27.95 -2.74 1.64
CA LEU A 334 28.61 -3.70 2.50
C LEU A 334 27.78 -3.90 3.78
N ALA A 335 27.03 -5.00 3.82
CA ALA A 335 26.21 -5.34 4.99
C ALA A 335 27.08 -5.67 6.21
N GLY A 336 26.75 -5.06 7.37
CA GLY A 336 27.34 -5.41 8.67
C GLY A 336 28.63 -4.67 9.05
N LEU A 337 29.05 -3.67 8.27
CA LEU A 337 29.98 -2.61 8.68
C LEU A 337 29.24 -1.51 9.45
#